data_AF-A0A0N4TAL4-F1
#
_entry.id   AF-A0A0N4TAL4-F1
#
_cell.length_a   1.000
_cell.length_b   1.000
_cell.length_c   1.000
_cell.angle_alpha   90.00
_cell.angle_beta   90.00
_cell.angle_gamma   90.00
#
_symmetry.space_group_name_H-M   'P 1'
#
loop_
_entity.id
_entity.type
_entity.pdbx_description
1 polymer ?
#
loop_
_entity_poly.entity_id
_entity_poly.type
_entity_poly.pdbx_seq_one_letter_code
_entity_poly.pdbx_strand_id
1 'polypeptide(L)'
;MKAALFRFKTLTGLTHLFTPTWTFWNAMFLAVTTYTTIGYGNITAQSKLGRLAVMLYATIGIPLVLMILHKLGRQSFRVLERFWIQFMRNRIKWLYATIGIPLVLMILHKLGRQSFRVLERFWIQFMRLLPFLILKIKM
;
A
#
# COMPACT_ATOMS: atom_id res chain seq x y z
N MET A 1 10.86 -47.71 -44.01
CA MET A 1 9.86 -46.82 -43.39
C MET A 1 10.41 -45.50 -42.85
N LYS A 2 11.47 -45.48 -42.00
CA LYS A 2 12.00 -44.22 -41.41
C LYS A 2 12.48 -43.16 -42.42
N ALA A 3 13.04 -43.57 -43.56
CA ALA A 3 13.50 -42.67 -44.62
C ALA A 3 12.36 -41.93 -45.35
N ALA A 4 11.22 -42.61 -45.57
CA ALA A 4 10.02 -41.99 -46.15
C ALA A 4 9.39 -40.99 -45.18
N LEU A 5 9.37 -41.33 -43.89
CA LEU A 5 8.92 -40.46 -42.80
C LEU A 5 9.77 -39.20 -42.66
N PHE A 6 11.09 -39.31 -42.85
CA PHE A 6 12.00 -38.16 -42.84
C PHE A 6 11.74 -37.23 -44.03
N ARG A 7 11.61 -37.76 -45.26
CA ARG A 7 11.30 -36.94 -46.44
C ARG A 7 9.94 -36.25 -46.33
N PHE A 8 8.94 -36.92 -45.78
CA PHE A 8 7.61 -36.33 -45.54
C PHE A 8 7.67 -35.15 -44.54
N LYS A 9 8.45 -35.26 -43.45
CA LYS A 9 8.65 -34.17 -42.47
C LYS A 9 9.30 -32.94 -43.07
N THR A 10 10.23 -33.13 -44.01
CA THR A 10 10.94 -32.02 -44.66
C THR A 10 10.06 -31.32 -45.70
N LEU A 11 9.26 -32.09 -46.45
CA LEU A 11 8.37 -31.56 -47.50
C LEU A 11 7.16 -30.79 -46.94
N THR A 12 6.67 -31.19 -45.77
CA THR A 12 5.49 -30.59 -45.13
C THR A 12 5.83 -29.43 -44.20
N GLY A 13 7.11 -29.12 -43.99
CA GLY A 13 7.54 -28.11 -43.02
C GLY A 13 7.35 -28.52 -41.56
N LEU A 14 6.85 -29.71 -41.25
CA LEU A 14 6.57 -30.19 -39.89
C LEU A 14 7.81 -30.33 -38.97
N THR A 15 9.00 -29.87 -39.38
CA THR A 15 10.24 -29.86 -38.59
C THR A 15 10.11 -29.09 -37.28
N HIS A 16 9.24 -28.09 -37.20
CA HIS A 16 8.95 -27.34 -35.97
C HIS A 16 8.38 -28.25 -34.86
N LEU A 17 7.69 -29.33 -35.23
CA LEU A 17 7.18 -30.35 -34.30
C LEU A 17 8.27 -31.33 -33.82
N PHE A 18 9.45 -31.29 -34.44
CA PHE A 18 10.63 -32.09 -34.09
C PHE A 18 11.80 -31.22 -33.61
N THR A 19 11.53 -29.95 -33.28
CA THR A 19 12.46 -29.11 -32.50
C THR A 19 12.78 -29.84 -31.19
N PRO A 20 14.03 -29.74 -30.68
CA PRO A 20 14.37 -30.36 -29.41
C PRO A 20 13.41 -29.85 -28.34
N THR A 21 12.54 -30.74 -27.86
CA THR A 21 11.51 -30.44 -26.85
C THR A 21 12.13 -29.86 -25.57
N TRP A 22 13.41 -30.15 -25.34
CA TRP A 22 14.22 -29.65 -24.24
C TRP A 22 15.14 -28.51 -24.68
N THR A 23 14.56 -27.33 -24.88
CA THR A 23 15.33 -26.09 -24.89
C THR A 23 15.53 -25.58 -23.46
N PHE A 24 16.50 -24.70 -23.24
CA PHE A 24 16.70 -24.04 -21.94
C PHE A 24 15.40 -23.37 -21.45
N TRP A 25 14.68 -22.68 -22.33
CA TRP A 25 13.41 -22.03 -21.99
C TRP A 25 12.33 -23.03 -21.58
N ASN A 26 12.24 -24.18 -22.26
CA ASN A 26 11.28 -25.23 -21.91
C ASN A 26 11.64 -25.91 -20.57
N ALA A 27 12.93 -26.08 -20.29
CA ALA A 27 13.41 -26.61 -19.01
C ALA A 27 13.18 -25.61 -17.86
N MET A 28 13.43 -24.32 -18.10
CA MET A 28 13.13 -23.25 -17.15
C MET A 28 11.62 -23.14 -16.92
N PHE A 29 10.80 -23.25 -17.95
CA PHE A 29 9.35 -23.25 -17.83
C PHE A 29 8.86 -24.45 -17.01
N LEU A 30 9.40 -25.66 -17.23
CA LEU A 30 9.14 -26.82 -16.38
C LEU A 30 9.53 -26.55 -14.93
N ALA A 31 10.71 -25.99 -14.67
CA ALA A 31 11.18 -25.69 -13.32
C ALA A 31 10.25 -24.68 -12.62
N VAL A 32 9.93 -23.56 -13.30
CA VAL A 32 9.03 -22.51 -12.80
C VAL A 32 7.66 -23.06 -12.47
N THR A 33 7.04 -23.77 -13.40
CA THR A 33 5.70 -24.34 -13.22
C THR A 33 5.65 -25.45 -12.18
N THR A 34 6.78 -26.13 -11.93
CA THR A 34 6.90 -27.15 -10.88
C THR A 34 6.92 -26.52 -9.49
N TYR A 35 7.83 -25.58 -9.22
CA TYR A 35 7.91 -24.99 -7.86
C TYR A 35 6.75 -24.03 -7.56
N THR A 36 6.08 -23.49 -8.58
CA THR A 36 4.83 -22.72 -8.42
C THR A 36 3.59 -23.61 -8.36
N THR A 37 3.75 -24.94 -8.50
CA THR A 37 2.66 -25.93 -8.48
C THR A 37 1.58 -25.71 -9.53
N ILE A 38 1.86 -24.95 -10.60
CA ILE A 38 0.93 -24.75 -11.73
C ILE A 38 0.82 -26.03 -12.57
N GLY A 39 1.97 -26.62 -12.91
CA GLY A 39 2.04 -27.96 -13.50
C GLY A 39 1.18 -28.22 -14.73
N TYR A 40 1.27 -27.40 -15.78
CA TYR A 40 0.46 -27.55 -17.01
C TYR A 40 0.56 -28.91 -17.73
N GLY A 41 1.58 -29.72 -17.46
CA GLY A 41 1.75 -31.05 -18.04
C GLY A 41 2.22 -31.09 -19.50
N ASN A 42 2.27 -29.94 -20.20
CA ASN A 42 2.68 -29.86 -21.60
C ASN A 42 4.15 -30.26 -21.85
N ILE A 43 5.04 -29.96 -20.89
CA ILE A 43 6.46 -30.34 -20.90
C ILE A 43 6.71 -31.04 -19.59
N THR A 44 7.05 -32.34 -19.61
CA THR A 44 7.25 -33.16 -18.41
C THR A 44 8.41 -34.14 -18.60
N ALA A 45 9.14 -34.42 -17.51
CA ALA A 45 10.21 -35.39 -17.54
C ALA A 45 9.62 -36.82 -17.62
N GLN A 46 9.78 -37.47 -18.78
CA GLN A 46 9.24 -38.83 -19.00
C GLN A 46 10.12 -39.93 -18.38
N SER A 47 11.42 -39.68 -18.20
CA SER A 47 12.36 -40.66 -17.64
C SER A 47 12.22 -40.82 -16.13
N LYS A 48 12.47 -42.04 -15.60
CA LYS A 48 12.41 -42.32 -14.16
C LYS A 48 13.34 -41.40 -13.35
N LEU A 49 14.57 -41.22 -13.83
CA LEU A 49 15.56 -40.31 -13.23
C LEU A 49 15.14 -38.84 -13.30
N GLY A 50 14.57 -38.41 -14.44
CA GLY A 50 14.11 -37.03 -14.60
C GLY A 50 12.95 -36.68 -13.66
N ARG A 51 12.01 -37.60 -13.46
CA ARG A 51 10.92 -37.42 -12.47
C ARG A 51 11.47 -37.27 -11.05
N LEU A 52 12.43 -38.13 -10.66
CA LEU A 52 13.05 -38.05 -9.34
C LEU A 52 13.80 -36.71 -9.16
N ALA A 53 14.52 -36.25 -10.17
CA ALA A 53 15.20 -34.95 -10.14
C ALA A 53 14.21 -33.78 -9.96
N VAL A 54 13.09 -33.79 -10.69
CA VAL A 54 12.02 -32.78 -10.57
C VAL A 54 11.36 -32.82 -9.19
N MET A 55 11.15 -34.01 -8.61
CA MET A 55 10.60 -34.15 -7.26
C MET A 55 11.53 -33.55 -6.19
N LEU A 56 12.82 -33.89 -6.22
CA LEU A 56 13.82 -33.34 -5.29
C LEU A 56 13.93 -31.81 -5.44
N TYR A 57 13.92 -31.33 -6.68
CA TYR A 57 13.90 -29.90 -6.97
C TYR A 57 12.65 -29.22 -6.40
N ALA A 58 11.47 -29.82 -6.51
CA ALA A 58 10.24 -29.28 -5.95
C ALA A 58 10.29 -29.19 -4.41
N THR A 59 10.81 -30.22 -3.74
CA THR A 59 10.92 -30.26 -2.27
C THR A 59 11.74 -29.10 -1.70
N ILE A 60 12.81 -28.70 -2.40
CA ILE A 60 13.68 -27.59 -1.96
C ILE A 60 13.20 -26.24 -2.52
N GLY A 61 12.73 -26.23 -3.77
CA GLY A 61 12.30 -25.04 -4.48
C GLY A 61 11.07 -24.38 -3.86
N ILE A 62 10.06 -25.16 -3.47
CA ILE A 62 8.81 -24.64 -2.89
C ILE A 62 9.10 -23.86 -1.59
N PRO A 63 9.78 -24.42 -0.56
CA PRO A 63 10.13 -23.65 0.65
C PRO A 63 10.96 -22.40 0.37
N LEU A 64 11.93 -22.46 -0.55
CA LEU A 64 12.76 -21.31 -0.90
C LEU A 64 11.93 -20.18 -1.49
N VAL A 65 11.04 -20.48 -2.44
CA VAL A 65 10.15 -19.48 -3.05
C VAL A 65 9.19 -18.90 -2.03
N LEU A 66 8.66 -19.72 -1.12
CA LEU A 66 7.82 -19.23 -0.02
C LEU A 66 8.58 -18.29 0.92
N MET A 67 9.84 -18.59 1.26
CA MET A 67 10.67 -17.70 2.07
C MET A 67 10.94 -16.36 1.38
N ILE A 68 11.24 -16.39 0.07
CA ILE A 68 11.45 -15.18 -0.73
C ILE A 68 10.15 -14.37 -0.80
N LEU A 69 9.03 -15.01 -1.10
CA LEU A 69 7.72 -14.37 -1.16
C LEU A 69 7.34 -13.72 0.16
N HIS A 70 7.61 -14.39 1.28
CA HIS A 70 7.36 -13.85 2.61
C HIS A 70 8.23 -12.62 2.93
N LYS A 71 9.51 -12.63 2.54
CA LYS A 71 10.39 -11.46 2.71
C LYS A 71 9.94 -10.29 1.84
N LEU A 72 9.64 -10.56 0.56
CA LEU A 72 9.16 -9.55 -0.39
C LEU A 72 7.82 -8.96 0.05
N GLY A 73 6.88 -9.80 0.48
CA GLY A 73 5.60 -9.38 1.03
C GLY A 73 5.78 -8.50 2.27
N ARG A 74 6.60 -8.91 3.25
CA ARG A 74 6.88 -8.07 4.42
C ARG A 74 7.57 -6.75 4.05
N GLN A 75 8.39 -6.72 3.01
CA GLN A 75 9.01 -5.48 2.56
C GLN A 75 7.99 -4.56 1.88
N SER A 76 7.13 -5.08 1.01
CA SER A 76 6.10 -4.28 0.33
C SER A 76 5.09 -3.72 1.32
N PHE A 77 4.59 -4.52 2.27
CA PHE A 77 3.69 -4.04 3.32
C PHE A 77 4.33 -2.96 4.19
N ARG A 78 5.59 -3.11 4.60
CA ARG A 78 6.30 -2.07 5.39
C ARG A 78 6.51 -0.77 4.60
N VAL A 79 6.73 -0.85 3.29
CA VAL A 79 6.83 0.36 2.44
C VAL A 79 5.48 1.05 2.37
N LEU A 80 4.42 0.29 2.14
CA LEU A 80 3.05 0.81 2.06
C LEU A 80 2.61 1.43 3.39
N GLU A 81 2.87 0.77 4.52
CA GLU A 81 2.54 1.26 5.85
C GLU A 81 3.29 2.57 6.16
N ARG A 82 4.60 2.62 5.88
CA ARG A 82 5.38 3.85 6.07
C ARG A 82 4.86 4.99 5.20
N PHE A 83 4.52 4.69 3.95
CA PHE A 83 3.92 5.66 3.05
C PHE A 83 2.57 6.16 3.60
N TRP A 84 1.69 5.25 4.03
CA TRP A 84 0.38 5.57 4.58
C TRP A 84 0.47 6.43 5.85
N ILE A 85 1.31 6.03 6.81
CA ILE A 85 1.53 6.79 8.04
C ILE A 85 2.07 8.19 7.73
N GLN A 86 3.04 8.30 6.82
CA GLN A 86 3.60 9.60 6.43
C GLN A 86 2.53 10.49 5.78
N PHE A 87 1.75 9.93 4.87
CA PHE A 87 0.67 10.62 4.20
C PHE A 87 -0.39 11.10 5.20
N MET A 88 -0.90 10.20 6.04
CA MET A 88 -1.90 10.52 7.06
C MET A 88 -1.39 11.54 8.07
N ARG A 89 -0.12 11.44 8.51
CA ARG A 89 0.49 12.42 9.40
C ARG A 89 0.52 13.82 8.77
N ASN A 90 0.88 13.91 7.48
CA ASN A 90 0.90 15.19 6.78
C ASN A 90 -0.53 15.77 6.66
N ARG A 91 -1.52 14.93 6.36
CA ARG A 91 -2.93 15.34 6.29
C ARG A 91 -3.48 15.78 7.65
N ILE A 92 -3.21 15.04 8.71
CA ILE A 92 -3.63 15.37 10.08
C ILE A 92 -3.01 16.69 10.53
N LYS A 93 -1.70 16.89 10.34
CA LYS A 93 -1.02 18.16 10.66
C LYS A 93 -1.67 19.34 9.92
N TRP A 94 -1.97 19.17 8.64
CA TRP A 94 -2.63 20.20 7.84
C TRP A 94 -4.03 20.53 8.37
N LEU A 95 -4.83 19.52 8.74
CA LEU A 95 -6.16 19.73 9.33
C LEU A 95 -6.09 20.50 10.65
N TYR A 96 -5.18 20.13 11.56
CA TYR A 96 -4.98 20.87 12.81
C TYR A 96 -4.54 22.32 12.57
N ALA A 97 -3.69 22.58 11.57
CA ALA A 97 -3.26 23.92 11.22
C ALA A 97 -4.39 24.79 10.62
N THR A 98 -5.18 24.23 9.70
CA THR A 98 -6.25 24.97 9.00
C THR A 98 -7.49 25.18 9.85
N ILE A 99 -7.86 24.22 10.72
CA ILE A 99 -9.11 24.28 11.49
C ILE A 99 -8.84 24.57 12.98
N GLY A 100 -7.84 23.93 13.57
CA GLY A 100 -7.57 24.04 15.00
C GLY A 100 -7.11 25.43 15.42
N ILE A 101 -6.10 25.98 14.74
CA ILE A 101 -5.53 27.30 15.08
C ILE A 101 -6.59 28.42 14.98
N PRO A 102 -7.36 28.56 13.88
CA PRO A 102 -8.37 29.62 13.80
C PRO A 102 -9.49 29.47 14.82
N LEU A 103 -9.91 28.22 15.13
CA LEU A 103 -10.95 27.97 16.12
C LEU A 103 -10.51 28.43 17.52
N VAL A 104 -9.27 28.11 17.91
CA VAL A 104 -8.70 28.54 19.20
C VAL A 104 -8.60 30.06 19.25
N LEU A 105 -8.07 30.71 18.21
CA LEU A 105 -7.98 32.17 18.12
C LEU A 105 -9.36 32.83 18.19
N MET A 106 -10.36 32.25 17.52
CA MET A 106 -11.75 32.73 17.56
C MET A 106 -12.34 32.65 18.97
N ILE A 107 -12.11 31.54 19.70
CA ILE A 107 -12.58 31.38 21.09
C ILE A 107 -11.92 32.41 22.01
N LEU A 108 -10.58 32.58 21.93
CA LEU A 108 -9.85 33.55 22.73
C LEU A 108 -10.34 34.98 22.48
N HIS A 109 -10.51 35.35 21.20
CA HIS A 109 -11.01 36.67 20.84
C HIS A 109 -12.45 36.88 21.32
N LYS A 110 -13.31 35.85 21.24
CA LYS A 110 -14.71 35.92 21.70
C LYS A 110 -14.79 36.07 23.23
N LEU A 111 -13.94 35.37 23.98
CA LEU A 111 -13.86 35.44 25.43
C LEU A 111 -13.35 36.82 25.90
N GLY A 112 -12.26 37.32 25.30
CA GLY A 112 -11.76 38.67 25.59
C GLY A 112 -12.80 39.75 25.33
N ARG A 113 -13.53 39.65 24.21
CA ARG A 113 -14.67 40.54 23.90
C ARG A 113 -15.82 40.41 24.89
N GLN A 114 -16.01 39.25 25.51
CA GLN A 114 -17.07 39.05 26.49
C GLN A 114 -16.74 39.78 27.79
N SER A 115 -15.51 39.62 28.31
CA SER A 115 -15.06 40.30 29.53
C SER A 115 -15.06 41.83 29.37
N PHE A 116 -14.58 42.35 28.24
CA PHE A 116 -14.60 43.78 27.96
C PHE A 116 -16.02 44.36 27.89
N ARG A 117 -16.95 43.70 27.17
CA ARG A 117 -18.36 44.12 27.10
C ARG A 117 -19.09 44.06 28.43
N VAL A 118 -18.66 43.20 29.36
CA VAL A 118 -19.23 43.15 30.71
C VAL A 118 -18.77 44.36 31.50
N LEU A 119 -17.45 44.64 31.53
CA LEU A 119 -16.88 45.81 32.20
C LEU A 119 -17.45 47.13 31.67
N GLU A 120 -17.59 47.25 30.35
CA GLU A 120 -18.17 48.44 29.71
C GLU A 120 -19.63 48.67 30.13
N ARG A 121 -20.45 47.60 30.16
CA ARG A 121 -21.84 47.71 30.63
C ARG A 121 -21.93 48.12 32.10
N PHE A 122 -21.06 47.58 32.95
CA PHE A 122 -20.96 48.00 34.35
C PHE A 122 -20.54 49.47 34.49
N TRP A 123 -19.50 49.89 33.76
CA TRP A 123 -19.01 51.27 33.80
C TRP A 123 -20.05 52.29 33.33
N ILE A 124 -20.75 52.00 32.22
CA ILE A 124 -21.82 52.86 31.70
C ILE A 124 -22.96 52.98 32.71
N GLN A 125 -23.36 51.86 33.33
CA GLN A 125 -24.40 51.88 34.34
C GLN A 125 -23.99 52.71 35.57
N PHE A 126 -22.75 52.59 36.02
CA PHE A 126 -22.19 53.40 37.09
C PHE A 126 -22.18 54.90 36.75
N MET A 127 -21.68 55.27 35.57
CA MET A 127 -21.64 56.65 35.08
C MET A 127 -23.03 57.28 34.97
N ARG A 128 -24.04 56.50 34.60
CA ARG A 128 -25.44 56.98 34.57
C ARG A 128 -26.02 57.25 35.96
N LEU A 129 -25.55 56.57 37.00
CA LEU A 129 -26.02 56.74 38.38
C LEU A 129 -25.27 57.86 39.13
N LEU A 130 -24.09 58.24 38.65
CA LEU A 130 -23.27 59.32 39.19
C LEU A 130 -24.02 60.65 39.40
N PRO A 131 -24.78 61.21 38.43
CA PRO A 131 -25.50 62.47 38.62
C PRO A 131 -26.58 62.41 39.71
N PHE A 132 -27.26 61.27 39.86
CA PHE A 132 -28.27 61.09 40.91
C PHE A 132 -27.65 61.07 42.32
N LEU A 133 -26.43 60.51 42.44
CA LEU A 133 -25.67 60.54 43.68
C LEU A 133 -25.18 61.95 44.03
N ILE A 134 -24.71 62.72 43.04
CA ILE A 134 -24.23 64.10 43.25
C ILE A 134 -25.36 65.03 43.70
N LEU A 135 -26.56 64.87 43.14
CA LEU A 135 -27.75 65.65 43.55
C LEU A 135 -28.18 65.36 44.98
N LYS A 136 -27.99 64.13 45.47
CA LYS A 136 -28.38 63.72 46.83
C LYS A 136 -27.41 64.22 47.93
N ILE A 137 -26.19 64.64 47.55
CA ILE A 137 -25.19 65.22 48.48
C ILE A 137 -25.33 66.75 48.57
N LYS A 138 -25.95 67.39 47.57
CA LYS A 138 -26.14 68.85 47.51
C LYS A 138 -27.44 69.34 48.17
N MET A 139 -28.25 68.42 48.70
CA MET A 139 -29.49 68.66 49.42
C MET A 139 -29.30 68.25 50.87
#